data_AF-A0A4Q0ZUB5-F1
#
_entry.id   AF-A0A4Q0ZUB5-F1
#
_cell.length_a   1.000
_cell.length_b   1.000
_cell.length_c   1.000
_cell.angle_alpha   90.00
_cell.angle_beta   90.00
_cell.angle_gamma   90.00
#
_symmetry.space_group_name_H-M   'P 1'
#
loop_
_entity.id
_entity.type
_entity.pdbx_description
1 polymer ?
#
loop_
_entity_poly.entity_id
_entity_poly.type
_entity_poly.pdbx_seq_one_letter_code
_entity_poly.pdbx_strand_id
1 'polypeptide(L)'
;MSEIKKELYSLVHDTLIPEVESYVEDLHKVIENNEQTDDTLEEVRDMESFLVELQNILLAIDEEKMDEEQAKEILEKIQTMINEHSEH
;
A
#
# COMPACT_ATOMS: atom_id res chain seq x y z
N MET A 1 11.69 10.00 -15.17
CA MET A 1 11.67 8.94 -14.14
C MET A 1 12.53 7.75 -14.60
N SER A 2 13.39 7.20 -13.73
CA SER A 2 14.19 5.99 -14.01
C SER A 2 13.31 4.74 -14.08
N GLU A 3 13.81 3.64 -14.64
CA GLU A 3 13.03 2.39 -14.76
C GLU A 3 12.63 1.82 -13.39
N ILE A 4 13.54 1.82 -12.40
CA ILE A 4 13.22 1.38 -11.02
C ILE A 4 12.07 2.20 -10.42
N LYS A 5 12.10 3.53 -10.60
CA LYS A 5 11.03 4.40 -10.09
C LYS A 5 9.70 4.17 -10.81
N LYS A 6 9.73 3.87 -12.13
CA LYS A 6 8.51 3.52 -12.87
C LYS A 6 7.94 2.19 -12.41
N GLU A 7 8.79 1.20 -12.18
CA GLU A 7 8.38 -0.11 -11.67
C GLU A 7 7.73 0.02 -10.28
N LEU A 8 8.39 0.74 -9.36
CA LEU A 8 7.83 1.03 -8.05
C LEU A 8 6.51 1.81 -8.15
N TYR A 9 6.46 2.85 -8.98
CA TYR A 9 5.25 3.65 -9.18
C TYR A 9 4.10 2.77 -9.66
N SER A 10 4.29 1.99 -10.73
CA SER A 10 3.24 1.11 -11.25
C SER A 10 2.81 0.04 -10.26
N LEU A 11 3.75 -0.57 -9.53
CA LEU A 11 3.39 -1.56 -8.51
C LEU A 11 2.51 -0.94 -7.41
N VAL A 12 2.89 0.24 -6.92
CA VAL A 12 2.13 0.92 -5.87
C VAL A 12 0.78 1.43 -6.39
N HIS A 13 0.76 2.11 -7.53
CA HIS A 13 -0.43 2.75 -8.09
C HIS A 13 -1.41 1.75 -8.71
N ASP A 14 -0.93 0.81 -9.51
CA ASP A 14 -1.78 -0.07 -10.31
C ASP A 14 -2.20 -1.34 -9.56
N THR A 15 -1.44 -1.73 -8.52
CA THR A 15 -1.68 -2.97 -7.76
C THR A 15 -2.03 -2.69 -6.31
N LEU A 16 -1.09 -2.14 -5.52
CA LEU A 16 -1.23 -2.12 -4.06
C LEU A 16 -2.32 -1.17 -3.57
N ILE A 17 -2.36 0.07 -4.08
CA ILE A 17 -3.39 1.03 -3.68
C ILE A 17 -4.80 0.48 -3.96
N PRO A 18 -5.12 0.00 -5.18
CA PRO A 18 -6.43 -0.60 -5.45
C PRO A 18 -6.78 -1.79 -4.55
N GLU A 19 -5.82 -2.66 -4.25
CA GLU A 19 -6.03 -3.82 -3.37
C GLU A 19 -6.35 -3.38 -1.93
N VAL A 20 -5.57 -2.44 -1.38
CA VAL A 20 -5.78 -1.91 -0.03
C VAL A 20 -7.09 -1.12 0.06
N GLU A 21 -7.41 -0.29 -0.95
CA GLU A 21 -8.69 0.44 -1.01
C GLU A 21 -9.88 -0.51 -1.03
N SER A 22 -9.81 -1.59 -1.83
CA SER A 22 -10.86 -2.62 -1.84
C SER A 22 -11.02 -3.28 -0.48
N TYR A 23 -9.92 -3.56 0.21
CA TYR A 23 -9.96 -4.17 1.53
C TYR A 23 -10.55 -3.23 2.60
N VAL A 24 -10.13 -1.97 2.59
CA VAL A 24 -10.70 -0.92 3.47
C VAL A 24 -12.21 -0.76 3.23
N GLU A 25 -12.66 -0.81 1.97
CA GLU A 25 -14.09 -0.76 1.64
C GLU A 25 -14.86 -1.93 2.28
N ASP A 26 -14.30 -3.13 2.26
CA ASP A 26 -14.93 -4.31 2.86
C ASP A 26 -14.97 -4.22 4.39
N LEU A 27 -13.91 -3.72 5.03
CA LEU A 27 -13.92 -3.42 6.48
C LEU A 27 -14.99 -2.38 6.83
N HIS A 28 -15.14 -1.33 6.01
CA HIS A 28 -16.20 -0.34 6.21
C HIS A 28 -17.60 -0.95 6.11
N LYS A 29 -17.84 -1.89 5.18
CA LYS A 29 -19.14 -2.60 5.09
C LYS A 29 -19.45 -3.38 6.38
N VAL A 30 -18.44 -4.02 6.99
CA VAL A 30 -18.61 -4.71 8.28
C VAL A 30 -19.02 -3.73 9.38
N ILE A 31 -18.39 -2.54 9.41
CA ILE A 31 -18.71 -1.47 10.35
C ILE A 31 -20.11 -0.91 10.13
N GLU A 32 -20.50 -0.65 8.88
CA GLU A 32 -21.84 -0.16 8.51
C GLU A 32 -22.95 -1.14 8.92
N ASN A 33 -22.67 -2.45 8.83
CA ASN A 33 -23.59 -3.50 9.25
C ASN A 33 -23.68 -3.70 10.77
N ASN A 34 -22.90 -2.95 11.57
CA ASN A 34 -22.75 -3.13 13.01
C ASN A 34 -22.21 -4.53 13.40
N GLU A 35 -21.38 -5.13 12.53
CA GLU A 35 -20.76 -6.44 12.72
C GLU A 35 -19.29 -6.35 13.16
N GLN A 36 -18.76 -5.14 13.33
CA GLN A 36 -17.38 -4.88 13.69
C GLN A 36 -17.03 -5.32 15.11
N THR A 37 -15.78 -5.78 15.28
CA THR A 37 -15.12 -5.96 16.57
C THR A 37 -14.11 -4.83 16.82
N ASP A 38 -13.51 -4.81 18.02
CA ASP A 38 -12.37 -3.92 18.29
C ASP A 38 -11.21 -4.19 17.30
N ASP A 39 -10.99 -5.46 16.94
CA ASP A 39 -9.98 -5.86 15.95
C ASP A 39 -10.29 -5.28 14.56
N THR A 40 -11.56 -5.32 14.10
CA THR A 40 -11.97 -4.69 12.83
C THR A 40 -11.70 -3.19 12.82
N LEU A 41 -11.91 -2.52 13.96
CA LEU A 41 -11.68 -1.08 14.11
C LEU A 41 -10.18 -0.74 14.17
N GLU A 42 -9.34 -1.62 14.69
CA GLU A 42 -7.89 -1.47 14.63
C GLU A 42 -7.40 -1.69 13.20
N GLU A 43 -7.85 -2.76 12.57
CA GLU A 43 -7.46 -3.14 11.21
C GLU A 43 -7.79 -2.07 10.18
N VAL A 44 -8.99 -1.46 10.21
CA VAL A 44 -9.33 -0.39 9.27
C VAL A 44 -8.40 0.81 9.42
N ARG A 45 -7.98 1.16 10.65
CA ARG A 45 -7.10 2.29 10.92
C ARG A 45 -5.67 2.01 10.45
N ASP A 46 -5.21 0.78 10.60
CA ASP A 46 -3.91 0.34 10.12
C ASP A 46 -3.87 0.35 8.58
N MET A 47 -4.93 -0.15 7.93
CA MET A 47 -5.02 -0.17 6.47
C MET A 47 -5.16 1.23 5.86
N GLU A 48 -5.93 2.12 6.48
CA GLU A 48 -6.00 3.54 6.08
C GLU A 48 -4.64 4.25 6.24
N SER A 49 -3.92 3.95 7.33
CA SER A 49 -2.57 4.49 7.54
C SER A 49 -1.60 3.98 6.48
N PHE A 50 -1.66 2.69 6.16
CA PHE A 50 -0.84 2.08 5.11
C PHE A 50 -1.15 2.69 3.73
N LEU A 51 -2.42 2.93 3.41
CA LEU A 51 -2.82 3.61 2.17
C LEU A 51 -2.17 5.00 2.03
N VAL A 52 -2.11 5.76 3.13
CA VAL A 52 -1.43 7.06 3.16
C VAL A 52 0.07 6.90 2.90
N GLU A 53 0.72 5.87 3.44
CA GLU A 53 2.13 5.59 3.16
C GLU A 53 2.38 5.26 1.68
N LEU A 54 1.51 4.46 1.05
CA LEU A 54 1.58 4.16 -0.38
C LEU A 54 1.42 5.43 -1.23
N GLN A 55 0.48 6.30 -0.89
CA GLN A 55 0.29 7.59 -1.58
C GLN A 55 1.51 8.51 -1.41
N ASN A 56 2.15 8.51 -0.23
CA ASN A 56 3.37 9.28 0.01
C ASN A 56 4.56 8.77 -0.82
N ILE A 57 4.63 7.46 -1.11
CA ILE A 57 5.65 6.91 -2.03
C ILE A 57 5.46 7.52 -3.43
N LEU A 58 4.23 7.51 -3.96
CA LEU A 58 3.94 8.10 -5.27
C LEU A 58 4.29 9.59 -5.30
N LEU A 59 3.87 10.35 -4.28
CA LEU A 59 4.17 11.77 -4.17
C LEU A 59 5.68 12.04 -4.13
N ALA A 60 6.45 11.24 -3.38
CA ALA A 60 7.90 11.39 -3.30
C ALA A 60 8.60 11.08 -4.65
N ILE A 61 8.06 10.17 -5.45
CA ILE A 61 8.54 9.89 -6.81
C ILE A 61 8.23 11.07 -7.73
N ASP A 62 7.00 11.59 -7.70
CA ASP A 62 6.52 12.68 -8.55
C ASP A 62 7.18 14.03 -8.25
N GLU A 63 7.45 14.31 -6.97
CA GLU A 63 8.14 15.52 -6.53
C GLU A 63 9.68 15.40 -6.61
N GLU A 64 10.20 14.32 -7.21
CA GLU A 64 11.63 14.02 -7.32
C GLU A 64 12.37 14.01 -5.97
N LYS A 65 11.67 13.71 -4.88
CA LYS A 65 12.19 13.64 -3.49
C LYS A 65 12.77 12.28 -3.11
N MET A 66 12.58 11.28 -3.96
CA MET A 66 13.13 9.94 -3.79
C MET A 66 14.29 9.74 -4.76
N ASP A 67 15.44 9.24 -4.31
CA ASP A 67 16.54 8.84 -5.19
C ASP A 67 16.37 7.39 -5.71
N GLU A 68 17.30 6.92 -6.53
CA GLU A 68 17.21 5.59 -7.14
C GLU A 68 17.51 4.44 -6.17
N GLU A 69 18.39 4.67 -5.19
CA GLU A 69 18.73 3.68 -4.16
C GLU A 69 17.54 3.50 -3.21
N GLN A 70 16.93 4.60 -2.77
CA GLN A 70 15.70 4.61 -1.99
C GLN A 70 14.55 3.91 -2.71
N ALA A 71 14.35 4.21 -4.00
CA ALA A 71 13.30 3.56 -4.79
C ALA A 71 13.54 2.05 -4.89
N LYS A 72 14.79 1.62 -5.06
CA LYS A 72 15.15 0.21 -5.11
C LYS A 72 14.91 -0.50 -3.78
N GLU A 73 15.32 0.10 -2.66
CA GLU A 73 15.09 -0.48 -1.33
C GLU A 73 13.60 -0.66 -1.02
N ILE A 74 12.78 0.33 -1.37
CA ILE A 74 11.32 0.26 -1.17
C ILE A 74 10.72 -0.83 -2.06
N LEU A 75 11.11 -0.88 -3.34
CA LEU A 75 10.64 -1.90 -4.27
C LEU A 75 10.98 -3.31 -3.78
N GLU A 76 12.21 -3.54 -3.32
CA GLU A 76 12.63 -4.83 -2.76
C GLU A 76 11.81 -5.21 -1.52
N LYS A 77 11.58 -4.27 -0.59
CA LYS A 77 10.75 -4.51 0.60
C LYS A 77 9.33 -4.90 0.25
N ILE A 78 8.70 -4.18 -0.68
CA ILE A 78 7.35 -4.48 -1.15
C ILE A 78 7.30 -5.87 -1.79
N GLN A 79 8.24 -6.18 -2.67
CA GLN A 79 8.31 -7.50 -3.32
C GLN A 79 8.53 -8.62 -2.29
N THR A 80 9.36 -8.42 -1.27
CA THR A 80 9.53 -9.39 -0.18
C THR A 80 8.20 -9.62 0.55
N MET A 81 7.49 -8.55 0.93
CA MET A 81 6.19 -8.68 1.59
C MET A 81 5.19 -9.45 0.73
N ILE A 82 5.06 -9.11 -0.56
CA ILE A 82 4.15 -9.81 -1.48
C ILE A 82 4.51 -11.30 -1.59
N ASN A 83 5.80 -11.63 -1.70
CA ASN A 83 6.25 -13.00 -1.85
C ASN A 83 6.00 -13.82 -0.58
N GLU A 84 6.25 -13.26 0.60
CA GLU A 84 5.95 -13.90 1.89
C GLU A 84 4.45 -14.17 2.08
N HIS A 85 3.60 -13.29 1.54
CA HIS A 85 2.14 -13.47 1.54
C HIS A 85 1.64 -14.41 0.43
N SER A 86 2.36 -14.55 -0.67
CA SER A 86 1.97 -15.39 -1.82
C SER A 86 2.35 -16.88 -1.65
N GLU A 87 3.26 -17.19 -0.73
CA GLU A 87 3.65 -18.57 -0.40
C GLU A 87 2.73 -19.23 0.67
N HIS A 88 1.67 -18.55 1.11
CA HIS A 88 0.68 -19.03 2.07
C HIS A 88 -0.72 -19.15 1.48
#